data_AF-A0A8S9YBD2-F1
#
_entry.id   AF-A0A8S9YBD2-F1
#
_cell.length_a   1.000
_cell.length_b   1.000
_cell.length_c   1.000
_cell.angle_alpha   90.00
_cell.angle_beta   90.00
_cell.angle_gamma   90.00
#
_symmetry.space_group_name_H-M   'P 1'
#
loop_
_entity.id
_entity.type
_entity.pdbx_description
1 polymer ?
#
loop_
_entity_poly.entity_id
_entity_poly.type
_entity_poly.pdbx_seq_one_letter_code
_entity_poly.pdbx_strand_id
1 'polypeptide(L)'
;MSEGRDTVSTVKPTDYRQVESTASSLINKSRSRQLTNAERAALLDSTRMLIEVRLLENCIYERYLARIKPEFIYLIAPPISFMSAGLRKKSVRRSVAVDRLTRLTAEQRCIVAQSELEEYKKDIERLELEGRMTLDQEKTILEAANMRAEETQKCRAMFDKYVTSILDSPKERTEIENRDFDAILRFHRAYLRRMDTQLANLRIENDSLHRDCRRFNKYLRERDDYGESLDAIDLEHMKIRCQQSTYEMRRLEVVGLEVKASLVRVTQMLATQKHQLKQETAKNKKLYAELNQTENMNLKLKDEIQKNNQYWNEEQLVCDTLKRALLSYKVPDTKAYIQSVIEALKLTRQKVLLDRKKNAAQILLKRHRKIWSNLKRKQLNSS
;
A
#
# COMPACT_ATOMS: atom_id res chain seq x y z
N MET A 1 8.65 -15.81 43.91
CA MET A 1 7.42 -16.03 43.12
C MET A 1 7.38 -17.51 42.77
N SER A 2 6.21 -18.10 42.96
CA SER A 2 5.95 -19.53 43.09
C SER A 2 6.38 -20.34 41.88
N GLU A 3 7.06 -21.47 42.14
CA GLU A 3 7.33 -22.54 41.17
C GLU A 3 6.01 -23.10 40.62
N GLY A 4 5.76 -22.86 39.34
CA GLY A 4 4.79 -23.62 38.54
C GLY A 4 5.53 -24.69 37.76
N ARG A 5 5.92 -25.78 38.42
CA ARG A 5 6.30 -27.00 37.70
C ARG A 5 5.01 -27.66 37.25
N ASP A 6 4.62 -27.36 36.01
CA ASP A 6 3.67 -28.19 35.29
C ASP A 6 4.28 -29.59 35.19
N THR A 7 3.76 -30.50 36.02
CA THR A 7 4.03 -31.92 35.92
C THR A 7 3.42 -32.39 34.62
N VAL A 8 4.23 -32.39 33.55
CA VAL A 8 3.96 -33.17 32.35
C VAL A 8 3.71 -34.60 32.84
N SER A 9 2.44 -35.01 32.80
CA SER A 9 2.02 -36.37 33.08
C SER A 9 2.78 -37.27 32.12
N THR A 10 3.85 -37.89 32.62
CA THR A 10 4.59 -38.92 31.91
C THR A 10 3.64 -40.10 31.74
N VAL A 11 2.91 -40.09 30.63
CA VAL A 11 2.17 -41.24 30.13
C VAL A 11 3.20 -42.35 29.97
N LYS A 12 3.15 -43.35 30.85
CA LYS A 12 3.97 -44.56 30.70
C LYS A 12 3.73 -45.11 29.29
N PRO A 13 4.76 -45.65 28.60
CA PRO A 13 4.58 -46.25 27.29
C PRO A 13 3.72 -47.51 27.47
N THR A 14 2.41 -47.32 27.40
CA THR A 14 1.45 -48.41 27.33
C THR A 14 1.58 -48.96 25.92
N ASP A 15 1.92 -50.25 25.82
CA ASP A 15 2.16 -50.89 24.53
C ASP A 15 0.93 -50.69 23.62
N TYR A 16 1.10 -49.90 22.57
CA TYR A 16 0.05 -49.52 21.64
C TYR A 16 -0.71 -50.73 21.11
N ARG A 17 -0.01 -51.86 20.92
CA ARG A 17 -0.62 -53.13 20.49
C ARG A 17 -1.51 -53.75 21.56
N GLN A 18 -1.15 -53.61 22.82
CA GLN A 18 -1.98 -54.07 23.94
C GLN A 18 -3.24 -53.21 24.03
N VAL A 19 -3.12 -51.88 23.92
CA VAL A 19 -4.27 -50.96 23.93
C VAL A 19 -5.22 -51.22 22.75
N GLU A 20 -4.69 -51.43 21.54
CA GLU A 20 -5.50 -51.82 20.37
C GLU A 20 -6.19 -53.17 20.56
N SER A 21 -5.49 -54.16 21.13
CA SER A 21 -6.04 -55.49 21.40
C SER A 21 -7.14 -55.46 22.48
N THR A 22 -6.94 -54.71 23.55
CA THR A 22 -7.93 -54.50 24.62
C THR A 22 -9.17 -53.78 24.09
N ALA A 23 -9.00 -52.71 23.32
CA ALA A 23 -10.12 -52.00 22.69
C ALA A 23 -10.88 -52.93 21.73
N SER A 24 -10.17 -53.68 20.88
CA SER A 24 -10.78 -54.61 19.92
C SER A 24 -11.54 -55.75 20.60
N SER A 25 -10.99 -56.30 21.70
CA SER A 25 -11.63 -57.33 22.51
C SER A 25 -12.91 -56.83 23.17
N LEU A 26 -12.88 -55.63 23.77
CA LEU A 26 -14.05 -55.01 24.40
C LEU A 26 -15.13 -54.61 23.38
N ILE A 27 -14.75 -54.15 22.19
CA ILE A 27 -15.67 -53.88 21.07
C ILE A 27 -16.32 -55.18 20.56
N ASN A 28 -15.56 -56.26 20.47
CA ASN A 28 -16.13 -57.56 20.08
C ASN A 28 -17.08 -58.09 21.16
N LYS A 29 -16.74 -57.92 22.43
CA LYS A 29 -17.58 -58.32 23.56
C LYS A 29 -18.89 -57.51 23.63
N SER A 30 -18.84 -56.22 23.29
CA SER A 30 -20.03 -55.37 23.25
C SER A 30 -21.03 -55.75 22.16
N ARG A 31 -20.58 -56.45 21.11
CA ARG A 31 -21.44 -56.98 20.04
C ARG A 31 -22.20 -58.23 20.49
N SER A 32 -21.66 -58.99 21.43
CA SER A 32 -22.25 -60.24 21.94
C SER A 32 -23.03 -60.06 23.24
N ARG A 33 -22.71 -59.07 24.07
CA ARG A 33 -23.41 -58.77 25.33
C ARG A 33 -23.29 -57.31 25.73
N GLN A 34 -24.16 -56.85 26.64
CA GLN A 34 -23.98 -55.55 27.28
C GLN A 34 -22.72 -55.54 28.14
N LEU A 35 -21.86 -54.55 27.93
CA LEU A 35 -20.66 -54.33 28.74
C LEU A 35 -21.02 -53.84 30.15
N THR A 36 -20.25 -54.27 31.14
CA THR A 36 -20.34 -53.72 32.50
C THR A 36 -19.83 -52.27 32.53
N ASN A 37 -20.19 -51.50 33.57
CA ASN A 37 -19.72 -50.11 33.70
C ASN A 37 -18.18 -50.01 33.75
N ALA A 38 -17.50 -50.99 34.36
CA ALA A 38 -16.03 -51.07 34.37
C ALA A 38 -15.47 -51.37 32.97
N GLU A 39 -16.09 -52.28 32.22
CA GLU A 39 -15.69 -52.59 30.83
C GLU A 39 -15.92 -51.39 29.88
N ARG A 40 -16.97 -50.59 30.13
CA ARG A 40 -17.22 -49.34 29.38
C ARG A 40 -16.17 -48.27 29.68
N ALA A 41 -15.79 -48.09 30.95
CA ALA A 41 -14.74 -47.16 31.34
C ALA A 41 -13.39 -47.56 30.70
N ALA A 42 -13.02 -48.83 30.78
CA ALA A 42 -11.79 -49.34 30.16
C ALA A 42 -11.79 -49.18 28.62
N LEU A 43 -12.94 -49.34 27.97
CA LEU A 43 -13.08 -49.11 26.53
C LEU A 43 -12.91 -47.62 26.19
N LEU A 44 -13.51 -46.72 26.97
CA LEU A 44 -13.37 -45.26 26.79
C LEU A 44 -11.91 -44.79 26.97
N ASP A 45 -11.23 -45.29 27.99
CA ASP A 45 -9.82 -44.94 28.24
C ASP A 45 -8.92 -45.46 27.10
N SER A 46 -9.16 -46.70 26.65
CA SER A 46 -8.41 -47.29 25.54
C SER A 46 -8.67 -46.55 24.22
N THR A 47 -9.92 -46.19 23.92
CA THR A 47 -10.23 -45.43 22.69
C THR A 47 -9.68 -44.02 22.74
N ARG A 48 -9.70 -43.35 23.90
CA ARG A 48 -9.08 -42.04 24.09
C ARG A 48 -7.58 -42.09 23.80
N MET A 49 -6.87 -43.06 24.36
CA MET A 49 -5.43 -43.23 24.09
C MET A 49 -5.16 -43.48 22.59
N LEU A 50 -5.99 -44.30 21.92
CA LEU A 50 -5.86 -44.52 20.48
C LEU A 50 -6.09 -43.24 19.67
N ILE A 51 -7.07 -42.42 20.06
CA ILE A 51 -7.33 -41.12 19.44
C ILE A 51 -6.13 -40.20 19.62
N GLU A 52 -5.57 -40.09 20.82
CA GLU A 52 -4.39 -39.26 21.11
C GLU A 52 -3.18 -39.66 20.24
N VAL A 53 -2.91 -40.96 20.09
CA VAL A 53 -1.83 -41.44 19.22
C VAL A 53 -2.09 -41.10 17.75
N ARG A 54 -3.34 -41.24 17.27
CA ARG A 54 -3.70 -40.89 15.89
C ARG A 54 -3.63 -39.38 15.62
N LEU A 55 -3.97 -38.55 16.61
CA LEU A 55 -3.81 -37.11 16.51
C LEU A 55 -2.35 -36.72 16.42
N LEU A 56 -1.48 -37.35 17.21
CA LEU A 56 -0.04 -37.14 17.14
C LEU A 56 0.52 -37.57 15.78
N GLU A 57 0.11 -38.74 15.28
CA GLU A 57 0.46 -39.22 13.94
C GLU A 57 0.02 -38.24 12.84
N ASN A 58 -1.21 -37.72 12.91
CA ASN A 58 -1.70 -36.72 11.96
C ASN A 58 -0.90 -35.41 12.05
N CYS A 59 -0.54 -34.96 13.24
CA CYS A 59 0.24 -33.74 13.43
C CYS A 59 1.63 -33.84 12.78
N ILE A 60 2.28 -35.00 12.91
CA ILE A 60 3.55 -35.31 12.23
C ILE A 60 3.37 -35.19 10.71
N TYR A 61 2.30 -35.79 10.15
CA TYR A 61 2.05 -35.72 8.70
C TYR A 61 1.70 -34.31 8.21
N GLU A 62 0.88 -33.57 8.94
CA GLU A 62 0.52 -32.19 8.60
C GLU A 62 1.75 -31.30 8.56
N ARG A 63 2.66 -31.42 9.54
CA ARG A 63 3.93 -30.69 9.57
C ARG A 63 4.84 -31.08 8.40
N TYR A 64 4.96 -32.38 8.13
CA TYR A 64 5.72 -32.88 6.98
C TYR A 64 5.19 -32.33 5.65
N LEU A 65 3.86 -32.36 5.48
CA LEU A 65 3.19 -31.82 4.30
C LEU A 65 3.34 -30.29 4.19
N ALA A 66 3.29 -29.56 5.30
CA ALA A 66 3.48 -28.11 5.30
C ALA A 66 4.89 -27.71 4.81
N ARG A 67 5.90 -28.57 5.02
CA ARG A 67 7.27 -28.34 4.54
C ARG A 67 7.49 -28.79 3.10
N ILE A 68 6.78 -29.81 2.64
CA ILE A 68 6.86 -30.28 1.26
C ILE A 68 6.08 -29.33 0.35
N LYS A 69 6.79 -28.65 -0.55
CA LYS A 69 6.17 -27.82 -1.59
C LYS A 69 5.24 -28.67 -2.47
N PRO A 70 4.09 -28.13 -2.93
CA PRO A 70 3.11 -28.86 -3.74
C PRO A 70 3.68 -29.43 -5.05
N GLU A 71 4.79 -28.88 -5.55
CA GLU A 71 5.51 -29.36 -6.74
C GLU A 71 6.04 -30.80 -6.60
N PHE A 72 6.39 -31.25 -5.38
CA PHE A 72 6.90 -32.61 -5.16
C PHE A 72 5.80 -33.67 -5.05
N ILE A 73 4.55 -33.27 -4.81
CA ILE A 73 3.41 -34.20 -4.71
C ILE A 73 3.09 -34.81 -6.08
N TYR A 74 3.32 -34.07 -7.17
CA TYR A 74 3.08 -34.53 -8.55
C TYR A 74 4.14 -35.48 -9.10
N LEU A 75 5.32 -35.58 -8.48
CA LEU A 75 6.41 -36.47 -8.92
C LEU A 75 6.29 -37.91 -8.39
N ILE A 76 5.49 -38.14 -7.35
CA ILE A 76 5.41 -39.43 -6.65
C ILE A 76 4.15 -40.23 -7.04
N ALA A 77 3.19 -39.63 -7.75
CA ALA A 77 1.98 -40.32 -8.21
C ALA A 77 2.05 -40.64 -9.71
N PRO A 78 1.90 -41.91 -10.15
CA PRO A 78 1.65 -42.20 -11.56
C PRO A 78 0.28 -41.61 -11.97
N PRO A 79 0.12 -41.10 -13.19
CA PRO A 79 -1.12 -40.48 -13.62
C PRO A 79 -2.20 -41.54 -13.72
N ILE A 80 -3.18 -41.49 -12.81
CA ILE A 80 -4.44 -42.23 -12.97
C ILE A 80 -5.18 -41.57 -14.14
N SER A 81 -5.09 -42.19 -15.33
CA SER A 81 -5.88 -41.80 -16.50
C SER A 81 -7.37 -41.88 -16.17
N PHE A 82 -7.99 -40.74 -15.90
CA PHE A 82 -9.42 -40.56 -16.03
C PHE A 82 -9.76 -40.33 -17.50
N MET A 83 -9.98 -41.40 -18.25
CA MET A 83 -10.74 -41.28 -19.51
C MET A 83 -12.23 -41.22 -19.17
N SER A 84 -12.83 -40.06 -19.39
CA SER A 84 -14.28 -39.90 -19.46
C SER A 84 -14.76 -40.23 -20.87
N ALA A 85 -15.54 -41.31 -21.03
CA ALA A 85 -16.54 -41.40 -22.10
C ALA A 85 -17.49 -42.59 -21.86
N GLY A 86 -18.74 -42.28 -21.50
CA GLY A 86 -19.90 -42.94 -22.08
C GLY A 86 -20.39 -44.28 -21.51
N LEU A 87 -21.69 -44.26 -21.19
CA LEU A 87 -22.67 -45.36 -21.30
C LEU A 87 -22.93 -46.32 -20.12
N ARG A 88 -24.20 -46.22 -19.70
CA ARG A 88 -25.12 -47.24 -19.17
C ARG A 88 -24.97 -47.67 -17.71
N LYS A 89 -25.98 -47.24 -16.94
CA LYS A 89 -26.45 -47.82 -15.67
C LYS A 89 -26.52 -49.35 -15.77
N LYS A 90 -25.59 -50.03 -15.11
CA LYS A 90 -25.79 -51.37 -14.56
C LYS A 90 -25.33 -51.36 -13.12
N SER A 91 -26.22 -51.80 -12.23
CA SER A 91 -25.96 -52.07 -10.82
C SER A 91 -24.72 -52.96 -10.70
N VAL A 92 -23.62 -52.39 -10.20
CA VAL A 92 -22.43 -53.13 -9.81
C VAL A 92 -22.19 -52.78 -8.35
N ARG A 93 -22.21 -53.83 -7.53
CA ARG A 93 -21.90 -53.84 -6.10
C ARG A 93 -20.76 -52.86 -5.83
N ARG A 94 -21.01 -51.89 -4.94
CA ARG A 94 -20.00 -50.97 -4.40
C ARG A 94 -18.79 -51.82 -4.00
N SER A 95 -17.77 -51.81 -4.85
CA SER A 95 -16.58 -52.60 -4.62
C SER A 95 -15.88 -51.99 -3.41
N VAL A 96 -15.49 -52.85 -2.49
CA VAL A 96 -14.59 -52.59 -1.35
C VAL A 96 -13.20 -52.10 -1.82
N ALA A 97 -13.04 -51.78 -3.11
CA ALA A 97 -11.79 -51.43 -3.75
C ALA A 97 -11.53 -49.92 -3.83
N VAL A 98 -12.55 -49.06 -3.66
CA VAL A 98 -12.34 -47.58 -3.68
C VAL A 98 -11.87 -47.06 -2.31
N ASP A 99 -12.12 -47.82 -1.23
CA ASP A 99 -11.60 -47.51 0.12
C ASP A 99 -10.14 -47.96 0.32
N ARG A 100 -9.53 -48.55 -0.72
CA ARG A 100 -8.09 -48.74 -0.86
C ARG A 100 -7.42 -47.47 -1.41
N LEU A 101 -7.89 -46.29 -1.01
CA LEU A 101 -7.08 -45.09 -1.04
C LEU A 101 -5.75 -45.43 -0.37
N THR A 102 -4.68 -45.22 -1.13
CA THR A 102 -3.28 -45.53 -0.87
C THR A 102 -2.87 -45.15 0.56
N ARG A 103 -3.08 -46.04 1.52
CA ARG A 103 -2.56 -45.89 2.87
C ARG A 103 -1.05 -46.03 2.79
N LEU A 104 -0.32 -45.09 3.38
CA LEU A 104 1.13 -45.20 3.52
C LEU A 104 1.48 -46.54 4.16
N THR A 105 2.43 -47.23 3.56
CA THR A 105 3.03 -48.45 4.12
C THR A 105 3.68 -48.12 5.46
N ALA A 106 3.81 -49.11 6.35
CA ALA A 106 4.44 -48.88 7.66
C ALA A 106 5.86 -48.31 7.52
N GLU A 107 6.60 -48.75 6.49
CA GLU A 107 7.93 -48.24 6.16
C GLU A 107 7.91 -46.76 5.77
N GLN A 108 6.98 -46.35 4.88
CA GLN A 108 6.82 -44.94 4.52
C GLN A 108 6.44 -44.06 5.72
N ARG A 109 5.60 -44.56 6.64
CA ARG A 109 5.26 -43.83 7.88
C ARG A 109 6.48 -43.65 8.78
N CYS A 110 7.31 -44.70 8.92
CA CYS A 110 8.56 -44.62 9.67
C CYS A 110 9.53 -43.61 9.06
N ILE A 111 9.65 -43.54 7.73
CA ILE A 111 10.49 -42.55 7.04
C ILE A 111 10.03 -41.12 7.37
N VAL A 112 8.72 -40.86 7.27
CA VAL A 112 8.16 -39.54 7.60
C VAL A 112 8.41 -39.21 9.08
N ALA A 113 8.13 -40.14 9.98
CA ALA A 113 8.36 -39.97 11.42
C ALA A 113 9.84 -39.69 11.75
N GLN A 114 10.78 -40.40 11.13
CA GLN A 114 12.22 -40.18 11.30
C GLN A 114 12.64 -38.79 10.78
N SER A 115 12.13 -38.38 9.61
CA SER A 115 12.45 -37.07 9.05
C SER A 115 11.91 -35.91 9.90
N GLU A 116 10.71 -36.05 10.46
CA GLU A 116 10.15 -35.06 11.39
C GLU A 116 10.94 -35.03 12.70
N LEU A 117 11.31 -36.20 13.22
CA LEU A 117 12.10 -36.31 14.45
C LEU A 117 13.47 -35.65 14.32
N GLU A 118 14.18 -35.83 13.20
CA GLU A 118 15.43 -35.13 12.95
C GLU A 118 15.25 -33.62 12.82
N GLU A 119 14.15 -33.16 12.23
CA GLU A 119 13.87 -31.73 12.18
C GLU A 119 13.49 -31.15 13.54
N TYR A 120 12.74 -31.88 14.37
CA TYR A 120 12.48 -31.51 15.76
C TYR A 120 13.78 -31.35 16.55
N LYS A 121 14.76 -32.25 16.37
CA LYS A 121 16.07 -32.11 17.01
C LYS A 121 16.76 -30.82 16.60
N LYS A 122 16.80 -30.51 15.29
CA LYS A 122 17.39 -29.25 14.80
C LYS A 122 16.65 -28.01 15.32
N ASP A 123 15.32 -28.05 15.38
CA ASP A 123 14.52 -26.94 15.91
C ASP A 123 14.78 -26.75 17.40
N ILE A 124 14.90 -27.83 18.18
CA ILE A 124 15.29 -27.78 19.60
C ILE A 124 16.68 -27.15 19.74
N GLU A 125 17.69 -27.63 19.01
CA GLU A 125 19.06 -27.08 19.05
C GLU A 125 19.10 -25.60 18.70
N ARG A 126 18.32 -25.19 17.68
CA ARG A 126 18.20 -23.79 17.26
C ARG A 126 17.57 -22.94 18.37
N LEU A 127 16.44 -23.38 18.92
CA LEU A 127 15.74 -22.67 19.99
C LEU A 127 16.60 -22.57 21.25
N GLU A 128 17.36 -23.61 21.58
CA GLU A 128 18.31 -23.56 22.68
C GLU A 128 19.44 -22.56 22.44
N LEU A 129 19.99 -22.51 21.22
CA LEU A 129 21.02 -21.54 20.87
C LEU A 129 20.49 -20.11 20.92
N GLU A 130 19.34 -19.85 20.31
CA GLU A 130 18.66 -18.55 20.35
C GLU A 130 18.33 -18.13 21.79
N GLY A 131 17.85 -19.07 22.61
CA GLY A 131 17.59 -18.86 24.03
C GLY A 131 18.86 -18.51 24.81
N ARG A 132 19.96 -19.23 24.57
CA ARG A 132 21.28 -18.94 25.18
C ARG A 132 21.79 -17.56 24.78
N MET A 133 21.73 -17.21 23.50
CA MET A 133 22.15 -15.89 23.00
C MET A 133 21.33 -14.75 23.60
N THR A 134 20.00 -14.91 23.63
CA THR A 134 19.10 -13.92 24.22
C THR A 134 19.38 -13.74 25.71
N LEU A 135 19.56 -14.84 26.44
CA LEU A 135 19.87 -14.82 27.87
C LEU A 135 21.22 -14.13 28.15
N ASP A 136 22.23 -14.38 27.31
CA ASP A 136 23.54 -13.72 27.41
C ASP A 136 23.45 -12.21 27.12
N GLN A 137 22.66 -11.82 26.12
CA GLN A 137 22.39 -10.42 25.81
C GLN A 137 21.69 -9.71 26.97
N GLU A 138 20.64 -10.31 27.54
CA GLU A 138 19.92 -9.76 28.68
C GLU A 138 20.80 -9.64 29.92
N LYS A 139 21.67 -10.64 30.19
CA LYS A 139 22.69 -10.55 31.25
C LYS A 139 23.63 -9.36 31.03
N THR A 140 24.12 -9.18 29.82
CA THR A 140 25.02 -8.06 29.46
C THR A 140 24.32 -6.72 29.69
N ILE A 141 23.04 -6.59 29.29
CA ILE A 141 22.24 -5.38 29.52
C ILE A 141 22.04 -5.12 31.01
N LEU A 142 21.72 -6.17 31.78
CA LEU A 142 21.53 -6.08 33.23
C LEU A 142 22.80 -5.64 33.95
N GLU A 143 23.95 -6.23 33.61
CA GLU A 143 25.26 -5.85 34.14
C GLU A 143 25.59 -4.38 33.82
N ALA A 144 25.36 -3.94 32.58
CA ALA A 144 25.55 -2.55 32.18
C ALA A 144 24.59 -1.57 32.88
N ALA A 145 23.37 -1.99 33.19
CA ALA A 145 22.42 -1.20 33.98
C ALA A 145 22.86 -1.10 35.44
N ASN A 146 23.29 -2.21 36.05
CA ASN A 146 23.81 -2.25 37.42
C ASN A 146 25.03 -1.35 37.59
N MET A 147 26.01 -1.42 36.67
CA MET A 147 27.18 -0.54 36.68
C MET A 147 26.79 0.95 36.66
N ARG A 148 25.81 1.32 35.82
CA ARG A 148 25.30 2.70 35.76
C ARG A 148 24.57 3.11 37.04
N ALA A 149 23.80 2.22 37.64
CA ALA A 149 23.10 2.48 38.90
C ALA A 149 24.10 2.72 40.05
N GLU A 150 25.13 1.89 40.17
CA GLU A 150 26.21 2.06 41.15
C GLU A 150 26.95 3.39 40.96
N GLU A 151 27.27 3.74 39.71
CA GLU A 151 27.95 5.00 39.40
C GLU A 151 27.09 6.21 39.78
N THR A 152 25.79 6.15 39.50
CA THR A 152 24.81 7.17 39.87
C THR A 152 24.72 7.30 41.38
N GLN A 153 24.68 6.19 42.11
CA GLN A 153 24.65 6.18 43.58
C GLN A 153 25.93 6.79 44.17
N LYS A 154 27.11 6.46 43.64
CA LYS A 154 28.39 7.06 44.06
C LYS A 154 28.40 8.57 43.80
N CYS A 155 27.93 9.01 42.64
CA CYS A 155 27.81 10.43 42.31
C CYS A 155 26.83 11.16 43.25
N ARG A 156 25.68 10.55 43.55
CA ARG A 156 24.70 11.09 44.50
C ARG A 156 25.29 11.21 45.90
N ALA A 157 25.95 10.18 46.40
CA ALA A 157 26.59 10.21 47.72
C ALA A 157 27.68 11.30 47.82
N MET A 158 28.45 11.52 46.75
CA MET A 158 29.40 12.65 46.70
C MET A 158 28.69 14.00 46.68
N PHE A 159 27.61 14.12 45.90
CA PHE A 159 26.81 15.35 45.85
C PHE A 159 26.23 15.67 47.23
N ASP A 160 25.63 14.69 47.91
CA ASP A 160 25.08 14.86 49.25
C ASP A 160 26.16 15.26 50.26
N LYS A 161 27.35 14.65 50.17
CA LYS A 161 28.48 14.96 51.03
C LYS A 161 29.03 16.38 50.82
N TYR A 162 29.14 16.85 49.58
CA TYR A 162 29.81 18.13 49.28
C TYR A 162 28.85 19.31 49.12
N VAL A 163 27.60 19.07 48.75
CA VAL A 163 26.61 20.10 48.45
C VAL A 163 25.51 20.09 49.50
N THR A 164 24.72 19.03 49.60
CA THR A 164 23.55 18.96 50.51
C THR A 164 23.94 19.21 51.97
N SER A 165 25.03 18.59 52.45
CA SER A 165 25.53 18.78 53.83
C SER A 165 25.90 20.23 54.17
N ILE A 166 26.33 21.00 53.16
CA ILE A 166 26.71 22.39 53.31
C ILE A 166 25.46 23.26 53.25
N LEU A 167 24.58 23.01 52.28
CA LEU A 167 23.33 23.74 52.05
C LEU A 167 22.38 23.68 53.25
N ASP A 168 22.25 22.52 53.91
CA ASP A 168 21.33 22.29 55.03
C ASP A 168 21.72 22.99 56.35
N SER A 169 22.88 23.67 56.40
CA SER A 169 23.33 24.37 57.61
C SER A 169 22.75 25.80 57.73
N PRO A 170 22.04 26.16 58.83
CA PRO A 170 21.33 27.43 58.97
C PRO A 170 22.27 28.60 59.25
N LYS A 171 22.37 29.58 58.33
CA LYS A 171 23.18 30.82 58.46
C LYS A 171 22.61 32.02 57.67
N GLU A 172 23.23 33.20 57.78
CA GLU A 172 22.82 34.47 57.15
C GLU A 172 23.01 34.50 55.62
N ARG A 173 22.10 35.19 54.90
CA ARG A 173 21.97 35.17 53.43
C ARG A 173 23.21 35.56 52.63
N THR A 174 24.06 36.46 53.14
CA THR A 174 25.26 36.93 52.43
C THR A 174 26.43 35.96 52.52
N GLU A 175 26.53 35.17 53.59
CA GLU A 175 27.49 34.06 53.69
C GLU A 175 27.06 32.84 52.87
N ILE A 176 25.75 32.68 52.64
CA ILE A 176 25.17 31.55 51.91
C ILE A 176 25.60 31.54 50.43
N GLU A 177 25.51 32.66 49.71
CA GLU A 177 25.79 32.68 48.26
C GLU A 177 27.23 32.23 47.93
N ASN A 178 28.24 32.79 48.62
CA ASN A 178 29.63 32.41 48.40
C ASN A 178 29.93 30.95 48.79
N ARG A 179 29.23 30.44 49.81
CA ARG A 179 29.39 29.07 50.31
C ARG A 179 28.75 28.05 49.36
N ASP A 180 27.61 28.36 48.79
CA ASP A 180 26.89 27.47 47.87
C ASP A 180 27.69 27.29 46.57
N PHE A 181 28.28 28.38 46.05
CA PHE A 181 29.23 28.31 44.94
C PHE A 181 30.48 27.49 45.29
N ASP A 182 31.08 27.68 46.48
CA ASP A 182 32.25 26.89 46.91
C ASP A 182 31.92 25.39 47.07
N ALA A 183 30.74 25.07 47.60
CA ALA A 183 30.25 23.69 47.74
C ALA A 183 30.13 22.98 46.39
N ILE A 184 29.51 23.65 45.41
CA ILE A 184 29.36 23.15 44.05
C ILE A 184 30.74 23.01 43.38
N LEU A 185 31.65 23.98 43.57
CA LEU A 185 33.01 23.92 43.02
C LEU A 185 33.82 22.76 43.62
N ARG A 186 33.69 22.49 44.94
CA ARG A 186 34.33 21.34 45.59
C ARG A 186 33.82 20.02 45.05
N PHE A 187 32.51 19.88 44.85
CA PHE A 187 31.92 18.71 44.21
C PHE A 187 32.50 18.48 42.82
N HIS A 188 32.50 19.50 41.96
CA HIS A 188 33.02 19.38 40.59
C HIS A 188 34.52 19.05 40.56
N ARG A 189 35.34 19.66 41.43
CA ARG A 189 36.77 19.32 41.54
C ARG A 189 36.98 17.86 41.98
N ALA A 190 36.20 17.37 42.94
CA ALA A 190 36.27 15.98 43.40
C ALA A 190 35.80 15.01 42.30
N TYR A 191 34.72 15.34 41.60
CA TYR A 191 34.19 14.58 40.48
C TYR A 191 35.20 14.47 39.34
N LEU A 192 35.81 15.58 38.92
CA LEU A 192 36.83 15.60 37.86
C LEU A 192 38.06 14.75 38.23
N ARG A 193 38.59 14.87 39.46
CA ARG A 193 39.72 14.03 39.93
C ARG A 193 39.40 12.53 39.90
N ARG A 194 38.16 12.17 40.22
CA ARG A 194 37.69 10.78 40.15
C ARG A 194 37.62 10.31 38.70
N MET A 195 37.10 11.13 37.80
CA MET A 195 37.05 10.84 36.37
C MET A 195 38.46 10.67 35.78
N ASP A 196 39.42 11.51 36.16
CA ASP A 196 40.82 11.37 35.75
C ASP A 196 41.43 10.03 36.21
N THR A 197 41.17 9.65 37.46
CA THR A 197 41.59 8.34 38.00
C THR A 197 40.94 7.18 37.24
N GLN A 198 39.63 7.25 36.98
CA GLN A 198 38.92 6.23 36.21
C GLN A 198 39.45 6.13 34.77
N LEU A 199 39.73 7.26 34.14
CA LEU A 199 40.31 7.31 32.80
C LEU A 199 41.70 6.68 32.77
N ALA A 200 42.56 6.98 33.76
CA ALA A 200 43.87 6.35 33.89
C ALA A 200 43.76 4.82 34.06
N ASN A 201 42.84 4.35 34.91
CA ASN A 201 42.58 2.91 35.09
C ASN A 201 42.11 2.24 33.80
N LEU A 202 41.15 2.85 33.10
CA LEU A 202 40.64 2.35 31.82
C LEU A 202 41.73 2.30 30.75
N ARG A 203 42.67 3.26 30.73
CA ARG A 203 43.82 3.21 29.82
C ARG A 203 44.72 2.02 30.11
N ILE A 204 45.06 1.78 31.39
CA ILE A 204 45.89 0.65 31.80
C ILE A 204 45.22 -0.69 31.45
N GLU A 205 43.92 -0.80 31.71
CA GLU A 205 43.13 -1.99 31.40
C GLU A 205 43.06 -2.23 29.88
N ASN A 206 42.79 -1.18 29.10
CA ASN A 206 42.77 -1.25 27.64
C ASN A 206 44.14 -1.68 27.08
N ASP A 207 45.25 -1.11 27.57
CA ASP A 207 46.59 -1.54 27.19
C ASP A 207 46.85 -3.01 27.54
N SER A 208 46.33 -3.48 28.69
CA SER A 208 46.41 -4.88 29.08
C SER A 208 45.61 -5.80 28.14
N LEU A 209 44.36 -5.44 27.86
CA LEU A 209 43.49 -6.18 26.93
C LEU A 209 44.11 -6.20 25.53
N HIS A 210 44.69 -5.10 25.04
CA HIS A 210 45.40 -5.08 23.78
C HIS A 210 46.60 -6.03 23.77
N ARG A 211 47.37 -6.11 24.86
CA ARG A 211 48.46 -7.09 24.99
C ARG A 211 47.93 -8.52 24.94
N ASP A 212 46.83 -8.80 25.63
CA ASP A 212 46.23 -10.15 25.66
C ASP A 212 45.60 -10.52 24.31
N CYS A 213 44.91 -9.61 23.64
CA CYS A 213 44.44 -9.82 22.27
C CYS A 213 45.59 -10.11 21.31
N ARG A 214 46.71 -9.37 21.40
CA ARG A 214 47.89 -9.67 20.57
C ARG A 214 48.47 -11.04 20.89
N ARG A 215 48.49 -11.43 22.17
CA ARG A 215 48.95 -12.73 22.64
C ARG A 215 48.06 -13.85 22.11
N PHE A 216 46.74 -13.76 22.26
CA PHE A 216 45.80 -14.76 21.75
C PHE A 216 45.81 -14.81 20.22
N ASN A 217 45.87 -13.67 19.52
CA ASN A 217 46.01 -13.66 18.07
C ASN A 217 47.34 -14.27 17.60
N LYS A 218 48.38 -14.22 18.43
CA LYS A 218 49.64 -14.93 18.17
C LYS A 218 49.45 -16.44 18.38
N TYR A 219 48.83 -16.86 19.50
CA TYR A 219 48.49 -18.27 19.74
C TYR A 219 47.58 -18.88 18.67
N LEU A 220 46.58 -18.12 18.19
CA LEU A 220 45.68 -18.54 17.13
C LEU A 220 46.40 -18.66 15.80
N ARG A 221 47.27 -17.69 15.46
CA ARG A 221 48.11 -17.80 14.26
C ARG A 221 49.09 -18.96 14.34
N GLU A 222 49.71 -19.19 15.49
CA GLU A 222 50.56 -20.36 15.71
C GLU A 222 49.73 -21.66 15.57
N ARG A 223 48.50 -21.70 16.08
CA ARG A 223 47.56 -22.83 15.87
C ARG A 223 47.16 -23.03 14.41
N ASP A 224 46.91 -21.95 13.67
CA ASP A 224 46.60 -21.97 12.24
C ASP A 224 47.82 -22.42 11.41
N ASP A 225 49.03 -21.94 11.75
CA ASP A 225 50.30 -22.26 11.08
C ASP A 225 50.77 -23.69 11.39
N TYR A 226 50.46 -24.22 12.58
CA TYR A 226 50.70 -25.62 12.93
C TYR A 226 49.64 -26.58 12.41
N GLY A 227 48.59 -26.08 11.74
CA GLY A 227 47.57 -26.86 11.06
C GLY A 227 47.26 -28.13 11.85
N GLU A 228 46.55 -27.99 12.98
CA GLU A 228 45.96 -29.14 13.66
C GLU A 228 45.24 -29.93 12.58
N SER A 229 45.84 -31.06 12.17
CA SER A 229 45.48 -31.76 10.94
C SER A 229 43.98 -31.98 11.00
N LEU A 230 43.21 -31.34 10.10
CA LEU A 230 41.76 -31.50 10.04
C LEU A 230 41.49 -32.99 10.14
N ASP A 231 40.78 -33.39 11.20
CA ASP A 231 40.47 -34.79 11.38
C ASP A 231 39.70 -35.25 10.14
N ALA A 232 39.87 -36.51 9.74
CA ALA A 232 39.23 -37.03 8.53
C ALA A 232 37.71 -36.80 8.56
N ILE A 233 37.15 -36.74 9.77
CA ILE A 233 35.75 -36.43 10.06
C ILE A 233 35.40 -34.98 9.69
N ASP A 234 36.26 -34.00 9.96
CA ASP A 234 36.00 -32.58 9.66
C ASP A 234 36.07 -32.29 8.16
N LEU A 235 37.00 -32.94 7.46
CA LEU A 235 37.08 -32.89 6.00
C LEU A 235 35.82 -33.45 5.35
N GLU A 236 35.33 -34.60 5.83
CA GLU A 236 34.11 -35.20 5.26
C GLU A 236 32.85 -34.39 5.63
N HIS A 237 32.77 -33.82 6.83
CA HIS A 237 31.70 -32.87 7.18
C HIS A 237 31.73 -31.62 6.30
N MET A 238 32.91 -31.09 5.98
CA MET A 238 33.02 -29.94 5.08
C MET A 238 32.54 -30.29 3.67
N LYS A 239 32.93 -31.46 3.16
CA LYS A 239 32.51 -31.96 1.85
C LYS A 239 31.00 -32.18 1.78
N ILE A 240 30.38 -32.72 2.83
CA ILE A 240 28.92 -32.86 2.93
C ILE A 240 28.26 -31.47 2.89
N ARG A 241 28.75 -30.49 3.66
CA ARG A 241 28.21 -29.13 3.65
C ARG A 241 28.34 -28.45 2.29
N CYS A 242 29.49 -28.60 1.62
CA CYS A 242 29.68 -28.09 0.27
C CYS A 242 28.72 -28.74 -0.72
N GLN A 243 28.53 -30.06 -0.66
CA GLN A 243 27.58 -30.78 -1.52
C GLN A 243 26.14 -30.29 -1.28
N GLN A 244 25.72 -30.16 -0.02
CA GLN A 244 24.40 -29.64 0.34
C GLN A 244 24.20 -28.20 -0.18
N SER A 245 25.20 -27.33 -0.02
CA SER A 245 25.15 -25.96 -0.55
C SER A 245 25.04 -25.93 -2.08
N THR A 246 25.77 -26.80 -2.79
CA THR A 246 25.67 -26.88 -4.26
C THR A 246 24.31 -27.38 -4.73
N TYR A 247 23.68 -28.31 -4.01
CA TYR A 247 22.33 -28.76 -4.31
C TYR A 247 21.31 -27.65 -4.13
N GLU A 248 21.39 -26.90 -3.03
CA GLU A 248 20.52 -25.76 -2.78
C GLU A 248 20.71 -24.63 -3.81
N MET A 249 21.94 -24.35 -4.22
CA MET A 249 22.19 -23.39 -5.31
C MET A 249 21.52 -23.82 -6.62
N ARG A 250 21.64 -25.10 -7.01
CA ARG A 250 20.96 -25.60 -8.22
C ARG A 250 19.45 -25.52 -8.11
N ARG A 251 18.89 -25.82 -6.93
CA ARG A 251 17.45 -25.69 -6.68
C ARG A 251 17.00 -24.24 -6.84
N LEU A 252 17.73 -23.29 -6.27
CA LEU A 252 17.45 -21.87 -6.39
C LEU A 252 17.61 -21.36 -7.81
N GLU A 253 18.55 -21.90 -8.58
CA GLU A 253 18.75 -21.56 -10.00
C GLU A 253 17.52 -21.92 -10.84
N VAL A 254 16.95 -23.11 -10.64
CA VAL A 254 15.72 -23.54 -11.34
C VAL A 254 14.55 -22.61 -11.00
N VAL A 255 14.33 -22.30 -9.71
CA VAL A 255 13.29 -21.35 -9.29
C VAL A 255 13.54 -19.96 -9.91
N GLY A 256 14.80 -19.51 -9.97
CA GLY A 256 15.18 -18.26 -10.60
C GLY A 256 14.84 -18.21 -12.09
N LEU A 257 15.03 -19.31 -12.82
CA LEU A 257 14.64 -19.42 -14.22
C LEU A 257 13.11 -19.35 -14.41
N GLU A 258 12.33 -19.98 -13.54
CA GLU A 258 10.87 -19.91 -13.58
C GLU A 258 10.34 -18.51 -13.31
N VAL A 259 10.88 -17.83 -12.29
CA VAL A 259 10.55 -16.43 -11.99
C VAL A 259 10.90 -15.54 -13.17
N LYS A 260 12.07 -15.74 -13.80
CA LYS A 260 12.49 -14.99 -14.98
C LYS A 260 11.53 -15.19 -16.15
N ALA A 261 11.10 -16.43 -16.41
CA ALA A 261 10.12 -16.72 -17.46
C ALA A 261 8.77 -16.04 -17.18
N SER A 262 8.32 -16.04 -15.91
CA SER A 262 7.11 -15.34 -15.49
C SER A 262 7.21 -13.82 -15.70
N LEU A 263 8.34 -13.22 -15.31
CA LEU A 263 8.59 -11.80 -15.50
C LEU A 263 8.52 -11.38 -16.97
N VAL A 264 9.10 -12.19 -17.87
CA VAL A 264 9.02 -11.93 -19.32
C VAL A 264 7.57 -11.93 -19.80
N ARG A 265 6.75 -12.91 -19.39
CA ARG A 265 5.32 -12.96 -19.76
C ARG A 265 4.56 -11.74 -19.24
N VAL A 266 4.74 -11.37 -17.97
CA VAL A 266 4.08 -10.20 -17.37
C VAL A 266 4.49 -8.92 -18.09
N THR A 267 5.77 -8.77 -18.41
CA THR A 267 6.29 -7.60 -19.14
C THR A 267 5.68 -7.49 -20.53
N GLN A 268 5.52 -8.61 -21.23
CA GLN A 268 4.88 -8.64 -22.55
C GLN A 268 3.39 -8.28 -22.47
N MET A 269 2.66 -8.81 -21.48
CA MET A 269 1.26 -8.43 -21.23
C MET A 269 1.10 -6.95 -20.90
N LEU A 270 2.02 -6.39 -20.10
CA LEU A 270 1.98 -4.97 -19.76
C LEU A 270 2.26 -4.09 -20.99
N ALA A 271 3.16 -4.51 -21.86
CA ALA A 271 3.43 -3.81 -23.12
C ALA A 271 2.22 -3.79 -24.05
N THR A 272 1.49 -4.90 -24.18
CA THR A 272 0.27 -4.96 -25.00
C THR A 272 -0.85 -4.09 -24.42
N GLN A 273 -1.09 -4.16 -23.10
CA GLN A 273 -2.07 -3.30 -22.44
C GLN A 273 -1.74 -1.81 -22.59
N LYS A 274 -0.46 -1.44 -22.44
CA LYS A 274 0.00 -0.06 -22.66
C LYS A 274 -0.26 0.41 -24.09
N HIS A 275 -0.09 -0.46 -25.08
CA HIS A 275 -0.39 -0.14 -26.48
C HIS A 275 -1.89 0.06 -26.70
N GLN A 276 -2.73 -0.83 -26.17
CA GLN A 276 -4.20 -0.71 -26.25
C GLN A 276 -4.69 0.59 -25.61
N LEU A 277 -4.17 0.94 -24.43
CA LEU A 277 -4.52 2.19 -23.75
C LEU A 277 -4.15 3.42 -24.60
N LYS A 278 -2.97 3.41 -25.25
CA LYS A 278 -2.57 4.49 -26.17
C LYS A 278 -3.52 4.60 -27.37
N GLN A 279 -3.98 3.48 -27.90
CA GLN A 279 -4.92 3.47 -29.02
C GLN A 279 -6.28 4.03 -28.60
N GLU A 280 -6.83 3.58 -27.47
CA GLU A 280 -8.13 4.04 -26.98
C GLU A 280 -8.10 5.51 -26.55
N THR A 281 -7.02 5.97 -25.92
CA THR A 281 -6.86 7.40 -25.61
C THR A 281 -6.78 8.26 -26.87
N ALA A 282 -6.15 7.79 -27.93
CA ALA A 282 -6.13 8.50 -29.22
C ALA A 282 -7.52 8.56 -29.87
N LYS A 283 -8.28 7.44 -29.83
CA LYS A 283 -9.69 7.42 -30.29
C LYS A 283 -10.55 8.38 -29.49
N ASN A 284 -10.42 8.37 -28.16
CA ASN A 284 -11.18 9.24 -27.28
C ASN A 284 -10.90 10.73 -27.59
N LYS A 285 -9.64 11.10 -27.81
CA LYS A 285 -9.29 12.48 -28.25
C LYS A 285 -9.98 12.88 -29.56
N LYS A 286 -10.09 11.96 -30.53
CA LYS A 286 -10.81 12.23 -31.79
C LYS A 286 -12.30 12.44 -31.53
N LEU A 287 -12.92 11.57 -30.72
CA LEU A 287 -14.33 11.69 -30.34
C LEU A 287 -14.61 13.02 -29.63
N TYR A 288 -13.75 13.47 -28.73
CA TYR A 288 -13.90 14.80 -28.10
C TYR A 288 -13.81 15.95 -29.12
N ALA A 289 -12.94 15.85 -30.12
CA ALA A 289 -12.86 16.87 -31.16
C ALA A 289 -14.13 16.90 -32.03
N GLU A 290 -14.66 15.72 -32.39
CA GLU A 290 -15.92 15.58 -33.13
C GLU A 290 -17.10 16.11 -32.29
N LEU A 291 -17.18 15.76 -31.01
CA LEU A 291 -18.20 16.26 -30.09
C LEU A 291 -18.19 17.80 -30.06
N ASN A 292 -17.04 18.41 -29.83
CA ASN A 292 -16.90 19.87 -29.80
C ASN A 292 -17.29 20.51 -31.15
N GLN A 293 -16.96 19.87 -32.26
CA GLN A 293 -17.38 20.34 -33.58
C GLN A 293 -18.91 20.31 -33.71
N THR A 294 -19.56 19.23 -33.28
CA THR A 294 -21.03 19.11 -33.33
C THR A 294 -21.70 20.11 -32.39
N GLU A 295 -21.16 20.34 -31.19
CA GLU A 295 -21.66 21.36 -30.26
C GLU A 295 -21.57 22.76 -30.87
N ASN A 296 -20.44 23.10 -31.49
CA ASN A 296 -20.28 24.39 -32.17
C ASN A 296 -21.26 24.58 -33.33
N MET A 297 -21.50 23.53 -34.11
CA MET A 297 -22.51 23.57 -35.18
C MET A 297 -23.93 23.72 -34.62
N ASN A 298 -24.23 23.03 -33.52
CA ASN A 298 -25.52 23.17 -32.84
C ASN A 298 -25.73 24.58 -32.29
N LEU A 299 -24.69 25.23 -31.77
CA LEU A 299 -24.77 26.63 -31.33
C LEU A 299 -25.09 27.57 -32.49
N LYS A 300 -24.40 27.44 -33.62
CA LYS A 300 -24.68 28.23 -34.84
C LYS A 300 -26.11 28.03 -35.33
N LEU A 301 -26.57 26.78 -35.35
CA LEU A 301 -27.93 26.45 -35.78
C LEU A 301 -28.97 27.07 -34.83
N LYS A 302 -28.73 27.03 -33.51
CA LYS A 302 -29.62 27.70 -32.53
C LYS A 302 -29.70 29.21 -32.78
N ASP A 303 -28.57 29.85 -33.06
CA ASP A 303 -28.53 31.29 -33.37
C ASP A 303 -29.30 31.62 -34.67
N GLU A 304 -29.15 30.79 -35.71
CA GLU A 304 -29.91 30.94 -36.96
C GLU A 304 -31.41 30.75 -36.76
N ILE A 305 -31.82 29.73 -35.99
CA ILE A 305 -33.22 29.51 -35.63
C ILE A 305 -33.77 30.72 -34.88
N GLN A 306 -33.02 31.29 -33.95
CA GLN A 306 -33.44 32.48 -33.20
C GLN A 306 -33.63 33.68 -34.12
N LYS A 307 -32.69 33.95 -35.04
CA LYS A 307 -32.81 35.04 -36.03
C LYS A 307 -34.00 34.82 -36.95
N ASN A 308 -34.20 33.60 -37.44
CA ASN A 308 -35.32 33.28 -38.31
C ASN A 308 -36.67 33.49 -37.61
N ASN A 309 -36.78 33.11 -36.33
CA ASN A 309 -37.96 33.39 -35.53
C ASN A 309 -38.20 34.89 -35.33
N GLN A 310 -37.15 35.70 -35.17
CA GLN A 310 -37.26 37.16 -35.12
C GLN A 310 -37.80 37.71 -36.44
N TYR A 311 -37.22 37.32 -37.58
CA TYR A 311 -37.71 37.73 -38.90
C TYR A 311 -39.16 37.32 -39.14
N TRP A 312 -39.52 36.09 -38.77
CA TRP A 312 -40.89 35.60 -38.89
C TRP A 312 -41.87 36.43 -38.06
N ASN A 313 -41.51 36.80 -36.81
CA ASN A 313 -42.34 37.66 -35.97
C ASN A 313 -42.50 39.08 -36.55
N GLU A 314 -41.42 39.67 -37.07
CA GLU A 314 -41.44 40.98 -37.72
C GLU A 314 -42.34 40.97 -38.96
N GLU A 315 -42.17 39.96 -39.81
CA GLU A 315 -42.97 39.78 -41.02
C GLU A 315 -44.45 39.55 -40.69
N GLN A 316 -44.74 38.78 -39.65
CA GLN A 316 -46.09 38.56 -39.17
C GLN A 316 -46.74 39.86 -38.66
N LEU A 317 -46.00 40.68 -37.90
CA LEU A 317 -46.47 42.00 -37.46
C LEU A 317 -46.80 42.89 -38.67
N VAL A 318 -45.93 42.93 -39.69
CA VAL A 318 -46.18 43.67 -40.93
C VAL A 318 -47.44 43.14 -41.62
N CYS A 319 -47.57 41.82 -41.79
CA CYS A 319 -48.75 41.21 -42.39
C CYS A 319 -50.03 41.58 -41.64
N ASP A 320 -50.02 41.57 -40.31
CA ASP A 320 -51.17 41.93 -39.49
C ASP A 320 -51.48 43.43 -39.55
N THR A 321 -50.48 44.30 -39.68
CA THR A 321 -50.71 45.74 -39.94
C THR A 321 -51.34 45.97 -41.31
N LEU A 322 -50.87 45.28 -42.35
CA LEU A 322 -51.41 45.38 -43.71
C LEU A 322 -52.85 44.85 -43.77
N LYS A 323 -53.14 43.72 -43.13
CA LYS A 323 -54.52 43.20 -43.01
C LYS A 323 -55.44 44.22 -42.34
N ARG A 324 -55.01 44.84 -41.23
CA ARG A 324 -55.77 45.91 -40.56
C ARG A 324 -55.96 47.13 -41.45
N ALA A 325 -54.91 47.58 -42.15
CA ALA A 325 -54.99 48.70 -43.07
C ALA A 325 -55.99 48.40 -44.21
N LEU A 326 -55.95 47.20 -44.77
CA LEU A 326 -56.85 46.74 -45.84
C LEU A 326 -58.31 46.68 -45.37
N LEU A 327 -58.57 46.25 -44.13
CA LEU A 327 -59.91 46.29 -43.53
C LEU A 327 -60.43 47.73 -43.34
N SER A 328 -59.55 48.67 -43.00
CA SER A 328 -59.90 50.08 -42.82
C SER A 328 -59.98 50.88 -44.12
N TYR A 329 -59.36 50.38 -45.19
CA TYR A 329 -59.26 51.06 -46.47
C TYR A 329 -60.60 51.00 -47.20
N LYS A 330 -61.20 52.17 -47.42
CA LYS A 330 -62.38 52.34 -48.27
C LYS A 330 -61.96 53.14 -49.50
N VAL A 331 -62.32 52.65 -50.68
CA VAL A 331 -62.09 53.35 -51.94
C VAL A 331 -62.84 54.69 -51.91
N PRO A 332 -62.15 55.84 -52.07
CA PRO A 332 -62.81 57.14 -52.08
C PRO A 332 -63.83 57.22 -53.22
N ASP A 333 -64.98 57.85 -52.95
CA ASP A 333 -65.96 58.13 -54.01
C ASP A 333 -65.33 58.97 -55.12
N THR A 334 -65.66 58.68 -56.39
CA THR A 334 -65.02 59.24 -57.59
C THR A 334 -65.02 60.77 -57.55
N LYS A 335 -66.07 61.38 -56.99
CA LYS A 335 -66.16 62.84 -56.82
C LYS A 335 -65.16 63.38 -55.80
N ALA A 336 -64.99 62.71 -54.66
CA ALA A 336 -64.02 63.09 -53.64
C ALA A 336 -62.58 62.95 -54.15
N TYR A 337 -62.30 61.92 -54.96
CA TYR A 337 -61.01 61.76 -55.62
C TYR A 337 -60.71 62.89 -56.61
N ILE A 338 -61.66 63.25 -57.48
CA ILE A 338 -61.49 64.35 -58.43
C ILE A 338 -61.22 65.67 -57.69
N GLN A 339 -61.92 65.94 -56.58
CA GLN A 339 -61.71 67.13 -55.78
C GLN A 339 -60.30 67.18 -55.17
N SER A 340 -59.80 66.08 -54.59
CA SER A 340 -58.45 66.06 -54.01
C SER A 340 -57.36 66.25 -55.07
N VAL A 341 -57.54 65.71 -56.28
CA VAL A 341 -56.63 65.95 -57.42
C VAL A 341 -56.64 67.42 -57.82
N ILE A 342 -57.80 68.07 -57.90
CA ILE A 342 -57.91 69.49 -58.21
C ILE A 342 -57.20 70.34 -57.13
N GLU A 343 -57.39 70.01 -55.85
CA GLU A 343 -56.71 70.68 -54.74
C GLU A 343 -55.20 70.50 -54.79
N ALA A 344 -54.72 69.28 -55.04
CA ALA A 344 -53.29 69.00 -55.20
C ALA A 344 -52.67 69.82 -56.34
N LEU A 345 -53.37 69.95 -57.48
CA LEU A 345 -52.93 70.78 -58.59
C LEU A 345 -52.91 72.27 -58.23
N LYS A 346 -53.91 72.75 -57.48
CA LYS A 346 -53.93 74.14 -56.97
C LYS A 346 -52.75 74.42 -56.05
N LEU A 347 -52.49 73.53 -55.08
CA LEU A 347 -51.37 73.66 -54.15
C LEU A 347 -50.03 73.61 -54.88
N THR A 348 -49.90 72.75 -55.89
CA THR A 348 -48.68 72.66 -56.72
C THR A 348 -48.43 73.95 -57.48
N ARG A 349 -49.47 74.56 -58.07
CA ARG A 349 -49.38 75.89 -58.72
C ARG A 349 -48.98 76.98 -57.73
N GLN A 350 -49.56 76.98 -56.53
CA GLN A 350 -49.19 77.93 -55.47
C GLN A 350 -47.74 77.76 -55.03
N LYS A 351 -47.26 76.52 -54.88
CA LYS A 351 -45.86 76.23 -54.56
C LYS A 351 -44.92 76.80 -55.62
N VAL A 352 -45.20 76.58 -56.90
CA VAL A 352 -44.40 77.13 -58.00
C VAL A 352 -44.39 78.67 -57.98
N LEU A 353 -45.53 79.30 -57.69
CA LEU A 353 -45.60 80.77 -57.55
C LEU A 353 -44.77 81.28 -56.37
N LEU A 354 -44.82 80.60 -55.23
CA LEU A 354 -44.02 80.93 -54.05
C LEU A 354 -42.53 80.74 -54.32
N ASP A 355 -42.13 79.67 -55.01
CA ASP A 355 -40.75 79.45 -55.42
C ASP A 355 -40.26 80.56 -56.37
N ARG A 356 -41.10 81.02 -57.31
CA ARG A 356 -40.78 82.18 -58.18
C ARG A 356 -40.61 83.47 -57.38
N LYS A 357 -41.51 83.75 -56.43
CA LYS A 357 -41.40 84.92 -55.53
C LYS A 357 -40.14 84.85 -54.68
N LYS A 358 -39.81 83.68 -54.13
CA LYS A 358 -38.59 83.42 -53.37
C LYS A 358 -37.35 83.69 -54.22
N ASN A 359 -37.32 83.22 -55.47
CA ASN A 359 -36.22 83.46 -56.39
C ASN A 359 -36.05 84.95 -56.72
N ALA A 360 -37.15 85.67 -56.98
CA ALA A 360 -37.11 87.12 -57.21
C ALA A 360 -36.55 87.89 -56.00
N ALA A 361 -36.99 87.54 -54.79
CA ALA A 361 -36.47 88.11 -53.55
C ALA A 361 -34.97 87.81 -53.36
N GLN A 362 -34.52 86.59 -53.68
CA GLN A 362 -33.09 86.24 -53.65
C GLN A 362 -32.25 87.05 -54.65
N ILE A 363 -32.75 87.28 -55.87
CA ILE A 363 -32.08 88.11 -56.89
C ILE A 363 -31.99 89.57 -56.42
N LEU A 364 -33.09 90.14 -55.92
CA LEU A 364 -33.12 91.50 -55.35
C LEU A 364 -32.11 91.64 -54.21
N LEU A 365 -32.09 90.69 -53.28
CA LEU A 365 -31.17 90.68 -52.15
C LEU A 365 -29.70 90.59 -52.60
N LYS A 366 -29.39 89.76 -53.61
CA LYS A 366 -28.06 89.72 -54.24
C LYS A 366 -27.69 91.07 -54.87
N ARG A 367 -28.64 91.76 -55.51
CA ARG A 367 -28.43 93.08 -56.12
C ARG A 367 -28.19 94.17 -55.05
N HIS A 368 -29.00 94.21 -53.99
CA HIS A 368 -28.79 95.11 -52.85
C HIS A 368 -27.44 94.88 -52.18
N ARG A 369 -27.02 93.61 -51.97
CA ARG A 369 -25.68 93.28 -51.44
C ARG A 369 -24.56 93.80 -52.33
N LYS A 370 -24.69 93.72 -53.67
CA LYS A 370 -23.71 94.28 -54.63
C LYS A 370 -23.66 95.80 -54.60
N ILE A 371 -24.82 96.47 -54.52
CA ILE A 371 -24.88 97.94 -54.41
C ILE A 371 -24.21 98.37 -53.09
N TRP A 372 -24.51 97.68 -51.99
CA TRP A 372 -23.93 97.96 -50.68
C TRP A 372 -22.41 97.74 -50.64
N SER A 373 -21.91 96.67 -51.26
CA SER A 373 -20.47 96.44 -51.34
C SER A 373 -19.74 97.48 -52.18
N ASN A 374 -20.37 98.00 -53.24
CA ASN A 374 -19.84 99.10 -54.05
C ASN A 374 -19.86 100.45 -53.31
N LEU A 375 -20.89 100.74 -52.51
CA LEU A 375 -20.93 101.92 -51.64
C LEU A 375 -19.83 101.85 -50.57
N LYS A 376 -19.65 100.67 -49.95
CA LYS A 376 -18.57 100.43 -48.98
C LYS A 376 -17.18 100.61 -49.62
N ARG A 377 -17.01 100.19 -50.88
CA ARG A 377 -15.76 100.39 -51.64
C ARG A 377 -15.51 101.86 -52.02
N LYS A 378 -16.56 102.64 -52.29
CA LYS A 378 -16.46 104.09 -52.54
C LYS A 378 -16.11 104.90 -51.28
N GLN A 379 -16.57 104.49 -50.09
CA GLN A 379 -16.16 105.12 -48.83
C GLN A 379 -14.71 104.81 -48.42
N LEU A 380 -14.12 103.70 -48.90
CA LEU A 380 -12.72 103.32 -48.63
C LEU A 380 -11.71 103.96 -49.59
N ASN A 381 -12.14 104.49 -50.74
CA ASN A 381 -11.27 105.13 -51.75
C ASN A 381 -11.33 106.68 -51.70
N SER A 382 -11.97 107.26 -50.67
CA SER A 382 -11.98 108.69 -50.39
C SER A 382 -11.29 109.02 -49.05
N SER A 383 -10.33 108.18 -48.65
CA SER A 383 -9.32 108.44 -47.61
C SER A 383 -7.96 108.64 -48.27
#